data_AF-A0A536NHF5-F1
#
_entry.id   AF-A0A536NHF5-F1
#
_cell.length_a   1.000
_cell.length_b   1.000
_cell.length_c   1.000
_cell.angle_alpha   90.00
_cell.angle_beta   90.00
_cell.angle_gamma   90.00
#
_symmetry.space_group_name_H-M   'P 1'
#
loop_
_entity.id
_entity.type
_entity.pdbx_description
1 polymer ?
#
loop_
_entity_poly.entity_id
_entity_poly.type
_entity_poly.pdbx_seq_one_letter_code
_entity_poly.pdbx_strand_id
1 'polypeptide(L)'
;MNRFADRGAIAAGWVGVGMAVVVGISFLLVIPIEPIYWLLAPLAGVLIGYYANQRSERTAGPWLRILGNATYAGLVTAATIALLLLAVKGLFFAADNGYRDPGQGGALTCSPGAACVYARYVAQDGGQGRLASAGVTDVSSFTAFYWNQQLGTAVRLFVVTLGGGLVGGLVFGVTRPRTGSQLAPRQT
;
A
#
# COMPACT_ATOMS: atom_id res chain seq x y z
N MET A 1 1.70 -26.89 -18.96
CA MET A 1 1.12 -26.21 -17.78
C MET A 1 1.41 -24.72 -17.87
N ASN A 2 0.43 -23.91 -18.30
CA ASN A 2 0.57 -22.45 -18.35
C ASN A 2 0.55 -21.88 -16.93
N ARG A 3 1.73 -21.66 -16.34
CA ARG A 3 1.81 -20.93 -15.07
C ARG A 3 1.52 -19.46 -15.33
N PHE A 4 0.63 -18.84 -14.56
CA PHE A 4 0.30 -17.41 -14.69
C PHE A 4 1.52 -16.48 -14.53
N ALA A 5 2.41 -16.79 -13.57
CA ALA A 5 3.65 -16.06 -13.32
C ALA A 5 4.88 -16.99 -13.33
N ASP A 6 6.05 -16.42 -13.63
CA ASP A 6 7.33 -17.13 -13.56
C ASP A 6 7.78 -17.35 -12.11
N ARG A 7 8.62 -18.37 -11.87
CA ARG A 7 9.17 -18.64 -10.53
C ARG A 7 9.95 -17.45 -9.96
N GLY A 8 10.65 -16.72 -10.82
CA GLY A 8 11.38 -15.51 -10.43
C GLY A 8 10.44 -14.39 -9.95
N ALA A 9 9.27 -14.25 -10.59
CA ALA A 9 8.25 -13.29 -10.19
C ALA A 9 7.61 -13.67 -8.85
N ILE A 10 7.44 -14.96 -8.56
CA ILE A 10 6.97 -15.45 -7.25
C ILE A 10 7.96 -15.06 -6.15
N ALA A 11 9.26 -15.32 -6.37
CA ALA A 11 10.31 -14.92 -5.42
C ALA A 11 10.37 -13.39 -5.23
N ALA A 12 10.24 -12.62 -6.32
CA ALA A 12 10.16 -11.17 -6.26
C ALA A 12 8.94 -10.68 -5.46
N GLY A 13 7.78 -11.35 -5.60
CA GLY A 13 6.61 -11.05 -4.76
C GLY A 13 6.93 -11.09 -3.27
N TRP A 14 7.66 -12.10 -2.79
CA TRP A 14 8.10 -12.20 -1.40
C TRP A 14 9.11 -11.13 -0.99
N VAL A 15 9.99 -10.71 -1.89
CA VAL A 15 10.86 -9.53 -1.66
C VAL A 15 9.99 -8.27 -1.48
N GLY A 16 8.95 -8.14 -2.30
CA GLY A 16 7.94 -7.09 -2.19
C GLY A 16 7.23 -7.08 -0.84
N VAL A 17 6.84 -8.26 -0.32
CA VAL A 17 6.30 -8.41 1.05
C VAL A 17 7.28 -7.87 2.08
N GLY A 18 8.55 -8.28 2.03
CA GLY A 18 9.57 -7.84 2.98
C GLY A 18 9.76 -6.32 2.95
N MET A 19 9.84 -5.72 1.76
CA MET A 19 9.91 -4.27 1.60
C MET A 19 8.68 -3.57 2.17
N ALA A 20 7.47 -4.08 1.89
CA ALA A 20 6.22 -3.53 2.42
C ALA A 20 6.17 -3.58 3.96
N VAL A 21 6.66 -4.66 4.57
CA VAL A 21 6.76 -4.80 6.03
C VAL A 21 7.70 -3.76 6.62
N VAL A 22 8.88 -3.56 6.03
CA VAL A 22 9.83 -2.53 6.49
C VAL A 22 9.20 -1.14 6.39
N VAL A 23 8.61 -0.79 5.25
CA VAL A 23 7.93 0.50 5.06
C VAL A 23 6.79 0.66 6.06
N GLY A 24 5.94 -0.35 6.23
CA GLY A 24 4.80 -0.32 7.12
C GLY A 24 5.19 -0.15 8.59
N ILE A 25 6.14 -0.95 9.08
CA ILE A 25 6.61 -0.85 10.46
C ILE A 25 7.27 0.51 10.70
N SER A 26 8.19 0.94 9.81
CA SER A 26 8.91 2.19 10.00
C SER A 26 8.00 3.42 9.94
N PHE A 27 7.08 3.48 8.97
CA PHE A 27 6.37 4.73 8.65
C PHE A 27 4.87 4.74 8.97
N LEU A 28 4.30 3.60 9.39
CA LEU A 28 2.93 3.57 9.93
C LEU A 28 2.92 3.37 11.45
N LEU A 29 3.82 2.52 11.95
CA LEU A 29 3.85 2.15 13.37
C LEU A 29 4.82 3.01 14.18
N VAL A 30 6.08 3.14 13.73
CA VAL A 30 7.12 3.83 14.51
C VAL A 30 7.08 5.34 14.29
N ILE A 31 7.08 5.79 13.03
CA ILE A 31 7.06 7.21 12.68
C ILE A 31 5.82 7.46 11.81
N PRO A 32 4.68 7.90 12.39
CA PRO A 32 3.44 8.04 11.63
C PRO A 32 3.48 9.28 10.72
N ILE A 33 4.19 9.18 9.59
CA ILE A 33 4.31 10.25 8.57
C ILE A 33 3.43 9.86 7.39
N GLU A 34 2.21 10.39 7.37
CA GLU A 34 1.22 10.06 6.34
C GLU A 34 1.71 10.29 4.89
N PRO A 35 2.35 11.42 4.55
CA PRO A 35 2.75 11.68 3.17
C PRO A 35 3.75 10.67 2.60
N ILE A 36 4.54 9.98 3.42
CA ILE A 36 5.67 9.19 2.93
C ILE A 36 5.22 7.91 2.24
N TYR A 37 4.10 7.30 2.65
CA TYR A 37 3.60 6.10 1.97
C TYR A 37 3.06 6.39 0.57
N TRP A 38 2.53 7.59 0.33
CA TRP A 38 2.13 8.00 -1.02
C TRP A 38 3.30 8.08 -1.99
N LEU A 39 4.50 8.33 -1.49
CA LEU A 39 5.74 8.30 -2.28
C LEU A 39 6.31 6.88 -2.38
N LEU A 40 6.45 6.18 -1.26
CA LEU A 40 7.13 4.89 -1.20
C LEU A 40 6.33 3.76 -1.86
N ALA A 41 4.99 3.78 -1.76
CA ALA A 41 4.13 2.76 -2.34
C ALA A 41 4.27 2.62 -3.88
N PRO A 42 4.14 3.69 -4.69
CA PRO A 42 4.36 3.58 -6.13
C PRO A 42 5.82 3.24 -6.49
N LEU A 43 6.80 3.77 -5.76
CA LEU A 43 8.23 3.45 -6.00
C LEU A 43 8.53 1.97 -5.71
N ALA A 44 7.99 1.42 -4.62
CA ALA A 44 8.05 0.01 -4.30
C ALA A 44 7.45 -0.84 -5.42
N GLY A 45 6.31 -0.41 -5.96
CA GLY A 45 5.70 -0.99 -7.16
C GLY A 45 6.68 -1.02 -8.35
N VAL A 46 7.22 0.14 -8.75
CA VAL A 46 8.16 0.25 -9.89
C VAL A 46 9.35 -0.69 -9.71
N LEU A 47 9.98 -0.66 -8.54
CA LEU A 47 11.12 -1.51 -8.24
C LEU A 47 10.77 -2.99 -8.37
N ILE A 48 9.65 -3.43 -7.80
CA ILE A 48 9.31 -4.85 -7.80
C ILE A 48 8.83 -5.35 -9.16
N GLY A 49 8.12 -4.51 -9.92
CA GLY A 49 7.71 -4.82 -11.28
C GLY A 49 8.89 -5.04 -12.23
N TYR A 50 9.93 -4.20 -12.09
CA TYR A 50 11.19 -4.37 -12.81
C TYR A 50 11.96 -5.60 -12.32
N TYR A 51 12.13 -5.72 -11.00
CA TYR A 51 12.88 -6.80 -10.36
C TYR A 51 12.28 -8.18 -10.63
N ALA A 52 10.96 -8.32 -10.68
CA ALA A 52 10.29 -9.59 -11.00
C ALA A 52 10.69 -10.16 -12.36
N ASN A 53 10.87 -9.29 -13.35
CA ASN A 53 11.28 -9.70 -14.69
C ASN A 53 12.77 -9.97 -14.78
N GLN A 54 13.60 -9.18 -14.07
CA GLN A 54 15.02 -9.46 -13.92
C GLN A 54 15.26 -10.80 -13.23
N ARG A 55 14.53 -11.08 -12.14
CA ARG A 55 14.65 -12.33 -11.40
C ARG A 55 14.14 -13.54 -12.18
N SER A 56 13.25 -13.30 -13.13
CA SER A 56 12.73 -14.31 -14.07
C SER A 56 13.59 -14.44 -15.34
N GLU A 57 14.75 -13.78 -15.39
CA GLU A 57 15.72 -13.86 -16.50
C GLU A 57 15.09 -13.55 -17.86
N ARG A 58 14.12 -12.62 -17.88
CA ARG A 58 13.41 -12.24 -19.11
C ARG A 58 14.27 -11.34 -19.98
N THR A 59 14.00 -11.38 -21.28
CA THR A 59 14.49 -10.41 -22.26
C THR A 59 13.33 -9.51 -22.70
N ALA A 60 13.64 -8.39 -23.36
CA ALA A 60 12.62 -7.54 -23.95
C ALA A 60 11.86 -8.29 -25.06
N GLY A 61 10.58 -7.95 -25.24
CA GLY A 61 9.75 -8.43 -26.35
C GLY A 61 8.50 -9.22 -25.94
N PRO A 62 8.58 -10.25 -25.09
CA PRO A 62 7.39 -11.03 -24.70
C PRO A 62 6.51 -10.29 -23.66
N TRP A 63 5.86 -9.23 -24.12
CA TRP A 63 5.14 -8.25 -23.31
C TRP A 63 4.10 -8.84 -22.36
N LEU A 64 3.27 -9.78 -22.83
CA LEU A 64 2.26 -10.42 -21.98
C LEU A 64 2.88 -11.11 -20.76
N ARG A 65 4.07 -11.70 -20.91
CA ARG A 65 4.78 -12.34 -19.80
C ARG A 65 5.41 -11.31 -18.87
N ILE A 66 6.00 -10.26 -19.43
CA ILE A 66 6.61 -9.17 -18.67
C ILE A 66 5.58 -8.49 -17.78
N LEU A 67 4.42 -8.14 -18.37
CA LEU A 67 3.30 -7.53 -17.66
C LEU A 67 2.67 -8.51 -16.67
N GLY A 68 2.53 -9.80 -17.00
CA GLY A 68 2.04 -10.81 -16.07
C GLY A 68 2.90 -10.95 -14.81
N ASN A 69 4.22 -11.03 -14.98
CA ASN A 69 5.17 -11.08 -13.86
C ASN A 69 5.16 -9.80 -13.02
N ALA A 70 5.16 -8.65 -13.68
CA ALA A 70 5.12 -7.35 -13.01
C ALA A 70 3.80 -7.14 -12.24
N THR A 71 2.68 -7.54 -12.84
CA THR A 71 1.35 -7.50 -12.22
C THR A 71 1.31 -8.41 -11.00
N TYR A 72 1.80 -9.65 -11.10
CA TYR A 72 1.85 -10.55 -9.95
C TYR A 72 2.64 -9.96 -8.78
N ALA A 73 3.88 -9.54 -9.02
CA ALA A 73 4.73 -9.01 -7.94
C ALA A 73 4.19 -7.69 -7.38
N GLY A 74 3.65 -6.83 -8.26
CA GLY A 74 2.96 -5.60 -7.89
C GLY A 74 1.72 -5.86 -7.02
N LEU A 75 0.88 -6.84 -7.39
CA LEU A 75 -0.32 -7.23 -6.64
C LEU A 75 0.02 -7.70 -5.23
N VAL A 76 1.01 -8.60 -5.09
CA VAL A 76 1.43 -9.11 -3.77
C VAL A 76 1.91 -7.95 -2.90
N THR A 77 2.77 -7.08 -3.45
CA THR A 77 3.31 -5.92 -2.73
C THR A 77 2.21 -4.93 -2.34
N ALA A 78 1.32 -4.61 -3.27
CA ALA A 78 0.19 -3.71 -3.08
C ALA A 78 -0.77 -4.22 -1.99
N ALA A 79 -1.09 -5.52 -2.04
CA ALA A 79 -1.93 -6.17 -1.03
C ALA A 79 -1.28 -6.11 0.35
N THR A 80 0.03 -6.40 0.46
CA THR A 80 0.73 -6.32 1.75
C THR A 80 0.75 -4.90 2.31
N ILE A 81 1.04 -3.88 1.48
CA ILE A 81 1.00 -2.47 1.93
C ILE A 81 -0.39 -2.10 2.44
N ALA A 82 -1.44 -2.42 1.67
CA ALA A 82 -2.82 -2.11 2.04
C ALA A 82 -3.24 -2.83 3.33
N LEU A 83 -2.90 -4.10 3.50
CA LEU A 83 -3.21 -4.87 4.70
C LEU A 83 -2.45 -4.35 5.92
N LEU A 84 -1.17 -4.00 5.77
CA LEU A 84 -0.39 -3.40 6.87
C LEU A 84 -0.97 -2.06 7.30
N LEU A 85 -1.42 -1.21 6.37
CA LEU A 85 -2.14 0.01 6.71
C LEU A 85 -3.37 -0.30 7.56
N LEU A 86 -4.24 -1.19 7.09
CA LEU A 86 -5.47 -1.53 7.81
C LEU A 86 -5.19 -2.18 9.17
N ALA A 87 -4.17 -3.04 9.25
CA ALA A 87 -3.77 -3.71 10.49
C ALA A 87 -3.26 -2.71 11.54
N VAL A 88 -2.38 -1.79 11.14
CA VAL A 88 -1.84 -0.76 12.05
C VAL A 88 -2.94 0.21 12.48
N LYS A 89 -3.79 0.65 11.54
CA LYS A 89 -4.95 1.50 11.88
C LYS A 89 -5.92 0.77 12.81
N GLY A 90 -6.16 -0.52 12.57
CA GLY A 90 -6.99 -1.37 13.43
C GLY A 90 -6.43 -1.53 14.83
N LEU A 91 -5.11 -1.72 14.95
CA LEU A 91 -4.42 -1.79 16.24
C LEU A 91 -4.67 -0.51 17.05
N PHE A 92 -4.38 0.67 16.48
CA PHE A 92 -4.59 1.93 17.19
C PHE A 92 -6.07 2.24 17.42
N PHE A 93 -6.95 1.84 16.51
CA PHE A 93 -8.39 2.04 16.67
C PHE A 93 -8.97 1.21 17.82
N ALA A 94 -8.49 -0.03 18.00
CA ALA A 94 -8.97 -0.93 19.04
C ALA A 94 -8.26 -0.73 20.39
N ALA A 95 -6.99 -0.30 20.37
CA ALA A 95 -6.15 -0.23 21.58
C ALA A 95 -6.02 1.19 22.18
N ASP A 96 -6.62 2.23 21.59
CA ASP A 96 -6.57 3.59 22.19
C ASP A 96 -7.26 3.58 23.56
N ASN A 97 -6.50 3.85 24.61
CA ASN A 97 -6.98 3.90 25.99
C ASN A 97 -7.29 5.32 26.47
N GLY A 98 -7.26 6.32 25.58
CA GLY A 98 -7.48 7.72 25.91
C GLY A 98 -6.25 8.40 26.50
N TYR A 99 -5.10 7.72 26.60
CA TYR A 99 -3.88 8.35 27.10
C TYR A 99 -3.47 9.54 26.22
N ARG A 100 -3.13 10.64 26.88
CA ARG A 100 -2.61 11.86 26.29
C ARG A 100 -1.77 12.57 27.35
N ASP A 101 -0.62 13.08 26.92
CA ASP A 101 0.31 13.75 27.82
C ASP A 101 -0.36 14.97 28.51
N PRO A 102 -0.03 15.29 29.77
CA PRO A 102 -0.56 16.47 30.45
C PRO A 102 -0.36 17.77 29.66
N GLY A 103 0.77 17.94 28.98
CA GLY A 103 1.06 19.10 28.12
C GLY A 103 0.20 19.17 26.86
N GLN A 104 -0.53 18.09 26.53
CA GLN A 104 -1.50 18.03 25.44
C GLN A 104 -2.95 18.08 25.94
N GLY A 105 -3.17 18.41 27.21
CA GLY A 105 -4.50 18.48 27.83
C GLY A 105 -4.93 17.24 28.61
N GLY A 106 -3.99 16.34 28.93
CA GLY A 106 -4.22 15.18 29.79
C GLY A 106 -5.11 14.09 29.19
N ALA A 107 -5.22 12.96 29.89
CA ALA A 107 -5.96 11.78 29.43
C ALA A 107 -7.45 12.09 29.17
N LEU A 108 -8.02 11.46 28.15
CA LEU A 108 -9.41 11.57 27.76
C LEU A 108 -10.29 10.65 28.63
N THR A 109 -11.49 11.11 28.98
CA THR A 109 -12.50 10.28 29.66
C THR A 109 -13.37 9.57 28.61
N CYS A 110 -13.06 8.30 28.35
CA CYS A 110 -13.71 7.50 27.30
C CYS A 110 -13.57 6.00 27.60
N SER A 111 -14.39 5.19 26.95
CA SER A 111 -14.16 3.73 26.91
C SER A 111 -13.02 3.43 25.93
N PRO A 112 -12.08 2.52 26.26
CA PRO A 112 -11.01 2.13 25.34
C PRO A 112 -11.52 1.70 23.96
N GLY A 113 -10.70 1.93 22.93
CA GLY A 113 -10.96 1.66 21.52
C GLY A 113 -11.64 2.84 20.81
N ALA A 114 -12.66 2.54 20.01
CA ALA A 114 -13.32 3.49 19.11
C ALA A 114 -13.81 4.77 19.79
N ALA A 115 -14.30 4.67 21.04
CA ALA A 115 -14.81 5.82 21.77
C ALA A 115 -13.68 6.79 22.17
N CYS A 116 -12.50 6.29 22.54
CA CYS A 116 -11.33 7.14 22.79
C CYS A 116 -10.79 7.78 21.52
N VAL A 117 -10.78 7.07 20.39
CA VAL A 117 -10.42 7.67 19.10
C VAL A 117 -11.40 8.78 18.71
N TYR A 118 -12.72 8.53 18.84
CA TYR A 118 -13.74 9.55 18.58
C TYR A 118 -13.55 10.78 19.46
N ALA A 119 -13.39 10.59 20.77
CA ALA A 119 -13.15 11.67 21.73
C ALA A 119 -11.90 12.48 21.35
N ARG A 120 -10.85 11.83 20.86
CA ARG A 120 -9.62 12.49 20.38
C ARG A 120 -9.87 13.37 19.16
N TYR A 121 -10.71 12.94 18.22
CA TYR A 121 -11.09 13.76 17.06
C TYR A 121 -11.99 14.93 17.45
N VAL A 122 -12.92 14.73 18.38
CA VAL A 122 -13.80 15.78 18.93
C VAL A 122 -12.98 16.86 19.65
N ALA A 123 -11.96 16.44 20.41
CA ALA A 123 -11.10 17.33 21.18
C ALA A 123 -10.10 18.15 20.35
N GLN A 124 -10.01 17.91 19.03
CA GLN A 124 -9.24 18.77 18.13
C GLN A 124 -9.97 20.10 17.89
N ASP A 125 -9.22 21.15 17.58
CA ASP A 125 -9.79 22.45 17.21
C ASP A 125 -10.80 22.30 16.05
N GLY A 126 -12.04 22.74 16.30
CA GLY A 126 -13.17 22.59 15.37
C GLY A 126 -13.56 21.14 15.04
N GLY A 127 -13.03 20.15 15.77
CA GLY A 127 -13.22 18.72 15.51
C GLY A 127 -14.69 18.30 15.50
N GLN A 128 -15.44 18.69 16.53
CA GLN A 128 -16.88 18.40 16.61
C GLN A 128 -17.67 18.97 15.42
N GLY A 129 -17.42 20.22 15.05
CA GLY A 129 -18.09 20.87 13.92
C GLY A 129 -17.75 20.18 12.58
N ARG A 130 -16.47 19.82 12.37
CA ARG A 130 -16.05 19.07 11.18
C ARG A 130 -16.72 17.70 11.08
N LEU A 131 -16.76 16.93 12.17
CA LEU A 131 -17.44 15.64 12.20
C LEU A 131 -18.94 15.77 11.95
N ALA A 132 -19.59 16.72 12.62
CA ALA A 132 -21.02 16.98 12.44
C ALA A 132 -21.36 17.37 10.98
N SER A 133 -20.52 18.17 10.33
CA SER A 133 -20.68 18.52 8.91
C SER A 133 -20.56 17.32 7.95
N ALA A 134 -19.89 16.26 8.39
CA ALA A 134 -19.80 14.98 7.68
C ALA A 134 -20.89 13.97 8.10
N GLY A 135 -21.87 14.38 8.92
CA GLY A 135 -22.92 13.51 9.45
C GLY A 135 -22.46 12.58 10.57
N VAL A 136 -21.31 12.85 11.19
CA VAL A 136 -20.75 12.06 12.29
C VAL A 136 -21.07 12.75 13.62
N THR A 137 -21.96 12.15 14.41
CA THR A 137 -22.44 12.72 15.68
C THR A 137 -22.21 11.83 16.88
N ASP A 138 -21.83 10.58 16.67
CA ASP A 138 -21.63 9.57 17.71
C ASP A 138 -20.51 8.58 17.32
N VAL A 139 -20.21 7.66 18.24
CA VAL A 139 -19.14 6.67 18.05
C VAL A 139 -19.46 5.70 16.91
N SER A 140 -20.73 5.35 16.66
CA SER A 140 -21.09 4.37 15.63
C SER A 140 -20.96 4.98 14.23
N SER A 141 -21.50 6.18 14.01
CA SER A 141 -21.32 6.97 12.78
C SER A 141 -19.84 7.29 12.54
N PHE A 142 -19.07 7.60 13.59
CA PHE A 142 -17.63 7.80 13.49
C PHE A 142 -16.90 6.53 13.07
N THR A 143 -17.25 5.38 13.64
CA THR A 143 -16.61 4.10 13.32
C THR A 143 -16.79 3.76 11.85
N ALA A 144 -18.01 3.90 11.32
CA ALA A 144 -18.30 3.67 9.91
C ALA A 144 -17.53 4.66 9.01
N PHE A 145 -17.54 5.95 9.37
CA PHE A 145 -16.81 6.98 8.64
C PHE A 145 -15.30 6.71 8.61
N TYR A 146 -14.70 6.42 9.78
CA TYR A 146 -13.28 6.13 9.92
C TYR A 146 -12.84 4.97 9.03
N TRP A 147 -13.55 3.86 9.09
CA TRP A 147 -13.19 2.67 8.31
C TRP A 147 -13.43 2.84 6.81
N ASN A 148 -14.46 3.59 6.41
CA ASN A 148 -14.63 3.96 5.00
C ASN A 148 -13.44 4.79 4.48
N GLN A 149 -12.92 5.72 5.30
CA GLN A 149 -11.72 6.48 4.94
C GLN A 149 -10.47 5.58 4.89
N GLN A 150 -10.27 4.70 5.88
CA GLN A 150 -9.10 3.81 5.89
C GLN A 150 -9.12 2.82 4.71
N LEU A 151 -10.29 2.26 4.39
CA LEU A 151 -10.46 1.40 3.22
C LEU A 151 -10.23 2.16 1.92
N GLY A 152 -10.75 3.39 1.81
CA GLY A 152 -10.49 4.27 0.66
C GLY A 152 -8.99 4.53 0.46
N THR A 153 -8.27 4.84 1.52
CA THR A 153 -6.81 5.03 1.48
C THR A 153 -6.07 3.74 1.13
N ALA A 154 -6.46 2.60 1.72
CA ALA A 154 -5.86 1.30 1.42
C ALA A 154 -6.04 0.91 -0.05
N VAL A 155 -7.23 1.12 -0.62
CA VAL A 155 -7.52 0.89 -2.04
C VAL A 155 -6.67 1.80 -2.93
N ARG A 156 -6.55 3.08 -2.59
CA ARG A 156 -5.70 3.99 -3.37
C ARG A 156 -4.23 3.57 -3.34
N LEU A 157 -3.69 3.22 -2.16
CA LEU A 157 -2.33 2.69 -2.02
C LEU A 157 -2.13 1.41 -2.83
N PHE A 158 -3.12 0.53 -2.81
CA PHE A 158 -3.12 -0.68 -3.61
C PHE A 158 -3.00 -0.35 -5.11
N VAL A 159 -3.86 0.55 -5.60
CA VAL A 159 -3.91 0.93 -7.02
C VAL A 159 -2.61 1.60 -7.45
N VAL A 160 -2.06 2.55 -6.69
CA VAL A 160 -0.83 3.25 -7.08
C VAL A 160 0.40 2.33 -7.01
N THR A 161 0.44 1.39 -6.05
CA THR A 161 1.52 0.39 -5.97
C THR A 161 1.45 -0.57 -7.15
N LEU A 162 0.26 -1.07 -7.47
CA LEU A 162 0.05 -1.95 -8.62
C LEU A 162 0.39 -1.24 -9.94
N GLY A 163 -0.05 0.01 -10.09
CA GLY A 163 0.31 0.87 -11.23
C GLY A 163 1.82 1.06 -11.33
N GLY A 164 2.49 1.31 -10.21
CA GLY A 164 3.95 1.32 -10.13
C GLY A 164 4.56 0.01 -10.63
N GLY A 165 4.01 -1.15 -10.21
CA GLY A 165 4.39 -2.48 -10.71
C GLY A 165 4.37 -2.58 -12.23
N LEU A 166 3.26 -2.16 -12.84
CA LEU A 166 3.11 -2.14 -14.29
C LEU A 166 4.14 -1.21 -14.95
N VAL A 167 4.36 -0.02 -14.41
CA VAL A 167 5.41 0.91 -14.89
C VAL A 167 6.80 0.26 -14.81
N GLY A 168 7.12 -0.43 -13.73
CA GLY A 168 8.38 -1.18 -13.60
C GLY A 168 8.54 -2.26 -14.67
N GLY A 169 7.47 -2.99 -14.98
CA GLY A 169 7.43 -3.94 -16.09
C GLY A 169 7.61 -3.29 -17.46
N LEU A 170 6.98 -2.13 -17.69
CA LEU A 170 7.14 -1.35 -18.91
C LEU A 170 8.59 -0.88 -19.08
N VAL A 171 9.17 -0.29 -18.04
CA VAL A 171 10.58 0.13 -18.02
C VAL A 171 11.49 -1.05 -18.33
N PHE A 172 11.26 -2.22 -17.72
CA PHE A 172 12.03 -3.43 -18.03
C PHE A 172 11.94 -3.82 -19.51
N GLY A 173 10.73 -3.84 -20.06
CA GLY A 173 10.50 -4.27 -21.44
C GLY A 173 11.11 -3.34 -22.48
N VAL A 174 11.29 -2.05 -22.18
CA VAL A 174 11.92 -1.08 -23.09
C VAL A 174 13.43 -0.97 -22.93
N THR A 175 13.98 -1.20 -21.73
CA THR A 175 15.42 -1.02 -21.47
C THR A 175 16.26 -2.28 -21.65
N ARG A 176 15.65 -3.47 -21.65
CA ARG A 176 16.39 -4.73 -21.79
C ARG A 176 16.69 -5.08 -23.26
N PRO A 177 17.81 -5.75 -23.55
CA PRO A 177 18.10 -6.22 -24.90
C PRO A 177 17.10 -7.31 -25.34
N ARG A 178 16.78 -7.31 -26.64
CA ARG A 178 15.99 -8.37 -27.28
C ARG A 178 16.91 -9.54 -27.64
N THR A 179 16.39 -10.76 -27.55
CA THR A 179 17.11 -11.96 -28.01
C THR A 179 17.14 -12.03 -29.53
N GLY A 180 18.25 -12.54 -30.11
CA GLY A 180 18.54 -12.50 -31.55
C GLY A 180 17.47 -13.11 -32.48
N SER A 181 16.62 -14.01 -31.99
CA SER A 181 15.50 -14.57 -32.75
C SER A 181 14.37 -13.56 -33.07
N GLN A 182 14.35 -12.40 -32.39
CA GLN A 182 13.38 -11.32 -32.65
C GLN A 182 13.92 -10.20 -33.54
N LEU A 183 15.19 -10.27 -33.94
CA LEU A 183 15.84 -9.29 -34.85
C LEU A 183 15.78 -9.73 -36.32
N ALA A 184 15.29 -10.94 -36.63
CA ALA A 184 15.14 -11.38 -38.00
C ALA A 184 14.08 -10.53 -38.72
N PRO A 185 14.43 -9.80 -39.80
CA PRO A 185 13.42 -9.12 -40.60
C PRO A 185 12.45 -10.18 -41.14
N ARG A 186 11.14 -9.89 -41.12
CA ARG A 186 10.15 -10.66 -41.88
C ARG A 186 10.63 -10.65 -43.33
N GLN A 187 11.19 -11.75 -43.81
CA GLN A 187 11.40 -11.96 -45.23
C GLN A 187 10.01 -12.16 -45.83
N THR A 188 9.53 -11.12 -46.50
CA THR A 188 8.41 -11.16 -47.45
C THR A 188 8.89 -11.69 -48.78
#